data_AF-A0A7V9GHL4-F1
#
_entry.id   AF-A0A7V9GHL4-F1
#
_cell.length_a   1.000
_cell.length_b   1.000
_cell.length_c   1.000
_cell.angle_alpha   90.00
_cell.angle_beta   90.00
_cell.angle_gamma   90.00
#
_symmetry.space_group_name_H-M   'P 1'
#
loop_
_entity.id
_entity.type
_entity.pdbx_description
1 polymer ?
#
loop_
_entity_poly.entity_id
_entity_poly.type
_entity_poly.pdbx_seq_one_letter_code
_entity_poly.pdbx_strand_id
1 'polypeptide(L)'
;MHEFSSDEFRRQLRAAESENRVAVISFREMLKRYFNGERSPLSAEVKAEILGVAVPGRRHFLTVGAAGLAGAVLLAACGGDDEAGAPGEAEGGDEADMDVVLARGAAATELAAVVAYQAAIDSGLVTTDAVGQAAALFQQHHREHAEALNAIVTDGDGQAVDEALPAVQALLDHASFTDELTVVAFARTIEDAAASTYVAGAGLLSTPDLRQTLMSIGGVEARHVTALDMATLALGAGPGAMFEDGAFYPTERALPAGQLTALG
;
A
#
# COMPACT_ATOMS: atom_id res chain seq x y z
N MET A 1 -1.86 -17.05 29.15
CA MET A 1 -1.16 -16.86 27.86
C MET A 1 -1.98 -17.60 26.83
N HIS A 2 -2.63 -16.88 25.91
CA HIS A 2 -3.27 -17.53 24.77
C HIS A 2 -2.16 -18.01 23.84
N GLU A 3 -2.07 -19.33 23.64
CA GLU A 3 -1.17 -19.91 22.64
C GLU A 3 -1.52 -19.34 21.27
N PHE A 4 -0.50 -18.83 20.58
CA PHE A 4 -0.54 -18.58 19.15
C PHE A 4 -0.95 -19.87 18.44
N SER A 5 -2.20 -19.97 18.00
CA SER A 5 -2.64 -21.10 17.18
C SER A 5 -2.05 -20.93 15.79
N SER A 6 -0.98 -21.67 15.49
CA SER A 6 -0.38 -21.67 14.16
C SER A 6 -1.39 -22.10 13.07
N ASP A 7 -2.44 -22.83 13.44
CA ASP A 7 -3.51 -23.23 12.52
C ASP A 7 -4.45 -22.07 12.18
N GLU A 8 -4.79 -21.25 13.17
CA GLU A 8 -5.52 -19.99 12.97
C GLU A 8 -4.72 -19.07 12.05
N PHE A 9 -3.44 -18.84 12.37
CA PHE A 9 -2.56 -18.00 11.57
C PHE A 9 -2.47 -18.48 10.12
N ARG A 10 -2.23 -19.79 9.90
CA ARG A 10 -2.23 -20.37 8.55
C ARG A 10 -3.57 -20.26 7.85
N ARG A 11 -4.70 -20.26 8.58
CA ARG A 11 -6.01 -20.00 7.97
C ARG A 11 -6.10 -18.56 7.47
N GLN A 12 -5.62 -17.60 8.24
CA GLN A 12 -5.58 -16.20 7.82
C GLN A 12 -4.69 -16.00 6.59
N LEU A 13 -3.52 -16.65 6.55
CA LEU A 13 -2.67 -16.62 5.35
C LEU A 13 -3.37 -17.15 4.10
N ARG A 14 -4.11 -18.27 4.22
CA ARG A 14 -4.91 -18.80 3.10
C ARG A 14 -6.05 -17.87 2.67
N ALA A 15 -6.64 -17.14 3.62
CA ALA A 15 -7.65 -16.14 3.30
C ALA A 15 -7.04 -14.97 2.53
N ALA A 16 -5.92 -14.42 3.03
CA ALA A 16 -5.16 -13.36 2.35
C ALA A 16 -4.76 -13.76 0.93
N GLU A 17 -4.19 -14.96 0.74
CA GLU A 17 -3.87 -15.51 -0.59
C GLU A 17 -5.11 -15.62 -1.49
N SER A 18 -6.23 -16.11 -0.96
CA SER A 18 -7.47 -16.21 -1.74
C SER A 18 -7.94 -14.85 -2.23
N GLU A 19 -7.77 -13.80 -1.43
CA GLU A 19 -8.23 -12.45 -1.76
C GLU A 19 -7.25 -11.70 -2.65
N ASN A 20 -5.95 -11.87 -2.44
CA ASN A 20 -4.93 -11.45 -3.39
C ASN A 20 -5.23 -12.02 -4.77
N ARG A 21 -5.43 -13.34 -4.87
CA ARG A 21 -5.76 -13.99 -6.13
C ARG A 21 -7.05 -13.46 -6.76
N VAL A 22 -8.07 -13.18 -5.96
CA VAL A 22 -9.32 -12.59 -6.46
C VAL A 22 -9.08 -11.16 -6.96
N ALA A 23 -8.33 -10.34 -6.23
CA ALA A 23 -7.99 -8.97 -6.60
C ALA A 23 -7.22 -8.96 -7.93
N VAL A 24 -6.13 -9.72 -8.02
CA VAL A 24 -5.27 -9.80 -9.22
C VAL A 24 -6.03 -10.39 -10.43
N ILE A 25 -6.82 -11.46 -10.26
CA ILE A 25 -7.61 -12.03 -11.37
C ILE A 25 -8.68 -11.04 -11.84
N SER A 26 -9.45 -10.47 -10.92
CA SER A 26 -10.52 -9.54 -11.27
C SER A 26 -9.97 -8.33 -12.02
N PHE A 27 -8.81 -7.86 -11.61
CA PHE A 27 -8.07 -6.80 -12.27
C PHE A 27 -7.60 -7.19 -13.68
N ARG A 28 -6.95 -8.35 -13.84
CA ARG A 28 -6.52 -8.84 -15.17
C ARG A 28 -7.70 -9.00 -16.13
N GLU A 29 -8.83 -9.50 -15.65
CA GLU A 29 -10.05 -9.63 -16.46
C GLU A 29 -10.67 -8.28 -16.81
N MET A 30 -10.62 -7.31 -15.89
CA MET A 30 -11.03 -5.93 -16.16
C MET A 30 -10.16 -5.30 -17.26
N LEU A 31 -8.83 -5.39 -17.15
CA LEU A 31 -7.91 -4.90 -18.17
C LEU A 31 -8.19 -5.55 -19.54
N LYS A 32 -8.33 -6.88 -19.61
CA LYS A 32 -8.65 -7.57 -20.86
C LYS A 32 -9.93 -7.05 -21.51
N ARG A 33 -10.98 -6.80 -20.74
CA ARG A 33 -12.26 -6.26 -21.26
C ARG A 33 -12.11 -4.84 -21.77
N TYR A 34 -11.29 -4.04 -21.11
CA TYR A 34 -10.96 -2.67 -21.54
C TYR A 34 -10.19 -2.69 -22.88
N PHE A 35 -9.12 -3.48 -22.97
CA PHE A 35 -8.29 -3.61 -24.18
C PHE A 35 -9.00 -4.26 -25.37
N ASN A 36 -9.92 -5.19 -25.13
CA ASN A 36 -10.69 -5.85 -26.18
C ASN A 36 -11.87 -5.00 -26.68
N GLY A 37 -12.05 -3.77 -26.17
CA GLY A 37 -13.12 -2.86 -26.57
C GLY A 37 -14.52 -3.30 -26.14
N GLU A 38 -14.64 -4.29 -25.24
CA GLU A 38 -15.91 -4.81 -24.74
C GLU A 38 -16.55 -3.90 -23.69
N ARG A 39 -15.80 -2.95 -23.14
CA ARG A 39 -16.31 -1.78 -22.41
C ARG A 39 -15.83 -0.52 -23.10
N SER A 40 -16.74 0.27 -23.67
CA SER A 40 -16.50 1.70 -23.81
C SER A 40 -16.26 2.28 -22.40
N PRO A 41 -15.46 3.35 -22.23
CA PRO A 41 -15.34 4.02 -20.95
C PRO A 41 -16.74 4.26 -20.39
N LEU A 42 -16.98 3.79 -19.15
CA LEU A 42 -18.30 3.86 -18.51
C LEU A 42 -18.90 5.26 -18.74
N SER A 43 -20.09 5.32 -19.36
CA SER A 43 -20.71 6.61 -19.67
C SER A 43 -20.89 7.40 -18.37
N ALA A 44 -20.85 8.72 -18.47
CA ALA A 44 -20.95 9.61 -17.30
C ALA A 44 -22.21 9.31 -16.45
N GLU A 45 -23.27 8.81 -17.09
CA GLU A 45 -24.51 8.40 -16.42
C GLU A 45 -24.33 7.13 -15.57
N VAL A 46 -23.61 6.11 -16.05
CA VAL A 46 -23.33 4.88 -15.30
C VAL A 46 -22.37 5.15 -14.13
N LYS A 47 -21.43 6.09 -14.30
CA LYS A 47 -20.57 6.57 -13.20
C LYS A 47 -21.39 7.28 -12.11
N ALA A 48 -22.41 8.05 -12.48
CA ALA A 48 -23.28 8.75 -11.54
C ALA A 48 -24.25 7.79 -10.81
N GLU A 49 -24.74 6.75 -11.49
CA GLU A 49 -25.67 5.75 -10.93
C GLU A 49 -24.99 4.76 -9.97
N ILE A 50 -23.73 4.38 -10.24
CA ILE A 50 -22.95 3.50 -9.36
C ILE A 50 -22.43 4.25 -8.12
N LEU A 51 -22.10 5.54 -8.26
CA LEU A 51 -21.48 6.30 -7.17
C LEU A 51 -22.48 7.00 -6.25
N GLY A 52 -23.69 7.37 -6.69
CA GLY A 52 -24.75 7.95 -5.83
C GLY A 52 -24.36 9.15 -4.95
N VAL A 53 -23.14 9.65 -5.10
CA VAL A 53 -22.43 10.62 -4.26
C VAL A 53 -21.62 11.45 -5.24
N ALA A 54 -21.80 12.76 -5.20
CA ALA A 54 -21.04 13.69 -6.01
C ALA A 54 -19.53 13.42 -5.85
N VAL A 55 -18.80 13.30 -6.96
CA VAL A 55 -17.33 13.24 -6.97
C VAL A 55 -16.84 14.45 -6.15
N PRO A 56 -16.24 14.25 -4.96
CA PRO A 56 -15.76 15.37 -4.18
C PRO A 56 -14.61 16.00 -4.94
N GLY A 57 -14.72 17.28 -5.29
CA GLY A 57 -13.59 18.00 -5.85
C GLY A 57 -12.42 18.00 -4.86
N ARG A 58 -11.19 18.01 -5.38
CA ARG A 58 -9.89 18.08 -4.67
C ARG A 58 -9.85 19.05 -3.47
N ARG A 59 -10.74 20.04 -3.47
CA ARG A 59 -10.97 21.08 -2.44
C ARG A 59 -11.48 20.54 -1.09
N HIS A 60 -12.04 19.32 -1.04
CA HIS A 60 -12.57 18.76 0.21
C HIS A 60 -11.53 17.99 1.05
N PHE A 61 -10.35 17.70 0.46
CA PHE A 61 -9.28 16.98 1.16
C PHE A 61 -8.41 17.91 2.03
N LEU A 62 -8.32 19.20 1.68
CA LEU A 62 -7.64 20.22 2.51
C LEU A 62 -8.33 20.47 3.87
N THR A 63 -9.52 19.91 4.09
CA THR A 63 -10.25 20.03 5.36
C THR A 63 -10.03 18.82 6.29
N VAL A 64 -9.42 17.73 5.80
CA VAL A 64 -9.31 16.45 6.54
C VAL A 64 -7.87 16.12 6.95
N GLY A 65 -6.84 16.67 6.29
CA GLY A 65 -5.44 16.31 6.53
C GLY A 65 -4.71 17.06 7.65
N ALA A 66 -5.09 16.88 8.91
CA ALA A 66 -4.31 17.39 10.05
C ALA A 66 -3.60 16.26 10.82
N ALA A 67 -2.35 16.00 10.42
CA ALA A 67 -1.22 15.46 11.19
C ALA A 67 -1.44 14.19 12.06
N GLY A 68 -0.94 13.05 11.57
CA GLY A 68 -0.70 11.84 12.37
C GLY A 68 0.79 11.59 12.63
N LEU A 69 1.11 11.23 13.87
CA LEU A 69 2.47 11.16 14.45
C LEU A 69 3.42 10.14 13.80
N ALA A 70 2.95 9.23 12.94
CA ALA A 70 3.82 8.26 12.26
C ALA A 70 4.58 8.88 11.06
N GLY A 71 3.98 9.86 10.37
CA GLY A 71 4.66 10.59 9.28
C GLY A 71 5.80 11.50 9.76
N ALA A 72 5.77 11.92 11.03
CA ALA A 72 6.81 12.73 11.64
C ALA A 72 8.11 11.94 11.89
N VAL A 73 8.03 10.62 12.12
CA VAL A 73 9.21 9.77 12.33
C VAL A 73 9.97 9.53 11.03
N LEU A 74 9.27 9.37 9.90
CA LEU A 74 9.89 9.28 8.57
C LEU A 74 10.56 10.59 8.15
N LEU A 75 9.96 11.75 8.45
CA LEU A 75 10.53 13.06 8.11
C LEU A 75 11.71 13.45 9.03
N ALA A 76 11.69 13.05 10.30
CA ALA A 76 12.79 13.30 11.24
C ALA A 76 14.04 12.45 10.94
N ALA A 77 13.89 11.28 10.32
CA ALA A 77 15.02 10.44 9.92
C ALA A 77 15.78 10.96 8.68
N CYS A 78 15.22 11.94 7.96
CA CYS A 78 15.85 12.55 6.77
C CYS A 78 16.16 14.05 6.93
N GLY A 79 15.91 14.64 8.10
CA GLY A 79 16.08 16.06 8.35
C GLY A 79 17.48 16.44 8.83
N GLY A 80 18.40 16.69 7.89
CA GLY A 80 19.38 17.75 8.06
C GLY A 80 18.70 19.08 7.74
N ASP A 81 18.90 20.09 8.60
CA ASP A 81 18.30 21.42 8.57
C ASP A 81 17.98 21.94 7.15
N ASP A 82 16.70 22.12 6.85
CA ASP A 82 16.16 23.30 6.15
C ASP A 82 14.61 23.24 6.10
N GLU A 83 14.00 24.32 6.62
CA GLU A 83 12.63 24.82 6.48
C GLU A 83 11.56 23.90 5.84
N ALA A 84 10.56 23.54 6.65
CA ALA A 84 9.30 22.92 6.21
C ALA A 84 8.52 23.85 5.27
N GLY A 85 8.82 23.76 3.97
CA GLY A 85 8.06 24.40 2.91
C GLY A 85 6.70 23.74 2.72
N ALA A 86 5.63 24.54 2.73
CA ALA A 86 4.29 24.13 2.35
C ALA A 86 4.31 23.48 0.94
N PRO A 87 3.51 22.42 0.69
CA PRO A 87 3.45 21.80 -0.63
C PRO A 87 2.89 22.82 -1.64
N GLY A 88 3.75 23.22 -2.57
CA GLY A 88 3.39 24.08 -3.69
C GLY A 88 2.31 23.44 -4.55
N GLU A 89 1.40 24.27 -5.03
CA GLU A 89 0.39 23.92 -6.02
C GLU A 89 1.08 23.38 -7.29
N ALA A 90 0.91 22.08 -7.57
CA ALA A 90 1.30 21.52 -8.85
C ALA A 90 0.34 22.05 -9.93
N GLU A 91 0.84 22.93 -10.79
CA GLU A 91 0.09 23.43 -11.94
C GLU A 91 -0.13 22.31 -12.98
N GLY A 92 -1.41 22.04 -13.31
CA GLY A 92 -1.85 21.84 -14.70
C GLY A 92 -1.50 20.55 -15.45
N GLY A 93 -1.41 19.39 -14.80
CA GLY A 93 -1.47 18.09 -15.50
C GLY A 93 -2.92 17.69 -15.85
N ASP A 94 -3.13 16.98 -16.97
CA ASP A 94 -4.43 16.37 -17.29
C ASP A 94 -4.80 15.33 -16.21
N GLU A 95 -6.09 15.09 -15.97
CA GLU A 95 -6.54 14.14 -14.93
C GLU A 95 -6.06 12.71 -15.21
N ALA A 96 -6.00 12.31 -16.49
CA ALA A 96 -5.46 11.03 -16.91
C ALA A 96 -3.94 10.90 -16.65
N ASP A 97 -3.20 12.01 -16.81
CA ASP A 97 -1.76 12.06 -16.54
C ASP A 97 -1.48 11.87 -15.03
N MET A 98 -2.32 12.47 -14.18
CA MET A 98 -2.25 12.28 -12.72
C MET A 98 -2.57 10.84 -12.28
N ASP A 99 -3.53 10.17 -12.94
CA ASP A 99 -3.86 8.77 -12.64
C ASP A 99 -2.67 7.83 -12.93
N VAL A 100 -1.93 8.08 -14.02
CA VAL A 100 -0.70 7.34 -14.36
C VAL A 100 0.41 7.60 -13.36
N VAL A 101 0.61 8.86 -12.95
CA VAL A 101 1.58 9.23 -11.91
C VAL A 101 1.28 8.53 -10.59
N LEU A 102 0.02 8.49 -10.17
CA LEU A 102 -0.39 7.80 -8.94
C LEU A 102 -0.19 6.28 -9.03
N ALA A 103 -0.49 5.68 -10.19
CA ALA A 103 -0.25 4.25 -10.42
C ALA A 103 1.25 3.90 -10.40
N ARG A 104 2.12 4.77 -10.94
CA ARG A 104 3.58 4.63 -10.84
C ARG A 104 4.05 4.67 -9.39
N GLY A 105 3.57 5.65 -8.61
CA GLY A 105 3.88 5.76 -7.18
C GLY A 105 3.46 4.51 -6.39
N ALA A 106 2.27 3.97 -6.68
CA ALA A 106 1.81 2.72 -6.09
C ALA A 106 2.69 1.53 -6.49
N ALA A 107 3.06 1.38 -7.78
CA ALA A 107 3.94 0.30 -8.23
C ALA A 107 5.31 0.33 -7.53
N ALA A 108 5.89 1.51 -7.36
CA ALA A 108 7.15 1.67 -6.63
C ALA A 108 7.03 1.39 -5.13
N THR A 109 5.86 1.63 -4.54
CA THR A 109 5.54 1.29 -3.14
C THR A 109 5.52 -0.22 -2.96
N GLU A 110 4.89 -0.95 -3.90
CA GLU A 110 4.91 -2.41 -3.92
C GLU A 110 6.32 -2.97 -4.09
N LEU A 111 7.13 -2.42 -5.00
CA LEU A 111 8.52 -2.83 -5.17
C LEU A 111 9.37 -2.57 -3.92
N ALA A 112 9.10 -1.48 -3.21
CA ALA A 112 9.72 -1.20 -1.92
C ALA A 112 9.35 -2.25 -0.85
N ALA A 113 8.09 -2.68 -0.80
CA ALA A 113 7.69 -3.77 0.08
C ALA A 113 8.37 -5.10 -0.31
N VAL A 114 8.51 -5.40 -1.61
CA VAL A 114 9.28 -6.57 -2.09
C VAL A 114 10.71 -6.56 -1.55
N VAL A 115 11.39 -5.41 -1.61
CA VAL A 115 12.75 -5.23 -1.08
C VAL A 115 12.78 -5.45 0.44
N ALA A 116 11.84 -4.85 1.18
CA ALA A 116 11.78 -4.99 2.63
C ALA A 116 11.54 -6.44 3.09
N TYR A 117 10.63 -7.15 2.43
CA TYR A 117 10.40 -8.56 2.72
C TYR A 117 11.59 -9.44 2.32
N GLN A 118 12.27 -9.13 1.21
CA GLN A 118 13.50 -9.85 0.84
C GLN A 118 14.57 -9.67 1.93
N ALA A 119 14.77 -8.45 2.42
CA ALA A 119 15.69 -8.17 3.52
C ALA A 119 15.32 -8.93 4.81
N ALA A 120 14.02 -9.00 5.14
CA ALA A 120 13.52 -9.77 6.28
C ALA A 120 13.82 -11.28 6.11
N ILE A 121 13.56 -11.84 4.93
CA ILE A 121 13.83 -13.25 4.60
C ILE A 121 15.34 -13.55 4.71
N ASP A 122 16.19 -12.67 4.19
CA ASP A 122 17.64 -12.85 4.17
C ASP A 122 18.32 -12.55 5.52
N SER A 123 17.62 -11.88 6.44
CA SER A 123 18.17 -11.46 7.74
C SER A 123 18.61 -12.62 8.65
N GLY A 124 18.00 -13.80 8.48
CA GLY A 124 18.15 -14.92 9.41
C GLY A 124 17.52 -14.70 10.80
N LEU A 125 16.82 -13.57 11.02
CA LEU A 125 16.14 -13.26 12.28
C LEU A 125 14.72 -13.84 12.36
N VAL A 126 14.11 -14.16 11.21
CA VAL A 126 12.78 -14.79 11.16
C VAL A 126 12.93 -16.29 11.41
N THR A 127 12.65 -16.73 12.63
CA THR A 127 12.88 -18.11 13.08
C THR A 127 11.62 -18.95 13.18
N THR A 128 10.45 -18.32 13.23
CA THR A 128 9.17 -19.01 13.33
C THR A 128 8.70 -19.43 11.94
N ASP A 129 8.59 -20.74 11.68
CA ASP A 129 8.21 -21.29 10.37
C ASP A 129 6.97 -20.63 9.74
N ALA A 130 5.95 -20.35 10.56
CA ALA A 130 4.73 -19.72 10.09
C ALA A 130 4.96 -18.26 9.66
N VAL A 131 5.78 -17.51 10.40
CA VAL A 131 6.14 -16.11 10.06
C VAL A 131 7.00 -16.09 8.80
N GLY A 132 7.94 -17.02 8.65
CA GLY A 132 8.72 -17.18 7.41
C GLY A 132 7.83 -17.47 6.19
N GLN A 133 6.80 -18.31 6.35
CA GLN A 133 5.81 -18.55 5.30
C GLN A 133 4.99 -17.30 4.95
N ALA A 134 4.60 -16.51 5.96
CA ALA A 134 3.91 -15.25 5.75
C ALA A 134 4.78 -14.25 4.99
N ALA A 135 6.05 -14.09 5.38
CA ALA A 135 7.00 -13.20 4.71
C ALA A 135 7.18 -13.56 3.23
N ALA A 136 7.35 -14.85 2.91
CA ALA A 136 7.47 -15.31 1.53
C ALA A 136 6.17 -15.07 0.72
N LEU A 137 5.01 -15.30 1.33
CA LEU A 137 3.71 -15.10 0.71
C LEU A 137 3.43 -13.61 0.42
N PHE A 138 3.64 -12.73 1.41
CA PHE A 138 3.37 -11.30 1.24
C PHE A 138 4.35 -10.67 0.25
N GLN A 139 5.61 -11.08 0.26
CA GLN A 139 6.56 -10.70 -0.80
C GLN A 139 6.06 -11.09 -2.20
N GLN A 140 5.46 -12.26 -2.34
CA GLN A 140 4.87 -12.68 -3.61
C GLN A 140 3.68 -11.78 -3.98
N HIS A 141 2.76 -11.51 -3.04
CA HIS A 141 1.63 -10.61 -3.28
C HIS A 141 2.10 -9.24 -3.78
N HIS A 142 3.10 -8.63 -3.12
CA HIS A 142 3.63 -7.34 -3.56
C HIS A 142 4.21 -7.36 -4.98
N ARG A 143 4.87 -8.46 -5.39
CA ARG A 143 5.29 -8.60 -6.80
C ARG A 143 4.11 -8.65 -7.76
N GLU A 144 3.05 -9.36 -7.40
CA GLU A 144 1.84 -9.46 -8.22
C GLU A 144 1.09 -8.12 -8.28
N HIS A 145 1.06 -7.37 -7.19
CA HIS A 145 0.51 -6.01 -7.12
C HIS A 145 1.34 -5.04 -7.97
N ALA A 146 2.67 -5.06 -7.87
CA ALA A 146 3.55 -4.25 -8.71
C ALA A 146 3.36 -4.55 -10.20
N GLU A 147 3.26 -5.83 -10.59
CA GLU A 147 2.96 -6.23 -11.97
C GLU A 147 1.61 -5.69 -12.43
N ALA A 148 0.58 -5.81 -11.59
CA ALA A 148 -0.76 -5.31 -11.88
C ALA A 148 -0.77 -3.79 -12.09
N LEU A 149 -0.09 -3.04 -11.22
CA LEU A 149 -0.01 -1.59 -11.31
C LEU A 149 0.81 -1.14 -12.53
N ASN A 150 1.91 -1.82 -12.84
CA ASN A 150 2.69 -1.54 -14.06
C ASN A 150 1.90 -1.81 -15.34
N ALA A 151 0.94 -2.74 -15.33
CA ALA A 151 0.04 -2.93 -16.45
C ALA A 151 -0.90 -1.71 -16.67
N ILE A 152 -1.34 -1.03 -15.59
CA ILE A 152 -2.07 0.25 -15.70
C ILE A 152 -1.16 1.34 -16.24
N VAL A 153 0.06 1.45 -15.71
CA VAL A 153 0.97 2.52 -16.10
C VAL A 153 1.28 2.44 -17.59
N THR A 154 1.57 1.24 -18.09
CA THR A 154 1.87 1.01 -19.51
C THR A 154 0.64 1.14 -20.42
N ASP A 155 -0.58 0.87 -19.92
CA ASP A 155 -1.83 1.18 -20.62
C ASP A 155 -2.02 2.69 -20.82
N GLY A 156 -1.70 3.47 -19.79
CA GLY A 156 -1.75 4.93 -19.83
C GLY A 156 -0.55 5.58 -20.52
N ASP A 157 0.14 4.87 -21.42
CA ASP A 157 1.35 5.31 -22.13
C ASP A 157 2.54 5.71 -21.23
N GLY A 158 2.48 5.38 -19.95
CA GLY A 158 3.57 5.55 -18.99
C GLY A 158 4.63 4.46 -19.09
N GLN A 159 5.83 4.74 -18.59
CA GLN A 159 6.89 3.73 -18.52
C GLN A 159 6.62 2.75 -17.36
N ALA A 160 6.96 1.48 -17.48
CA ALA A 160 6.90 0.59 -16.32
C ALA A 160 7.91 1.05 -15.25
N VAL A 161 7.59 0.82 -13.98
CA VAL A 161 8.47 1.05 -12.83
C VAL A 161 9.17 -0.26 -12.49
N ASP A 162 10.50 -0.24 -12.41
CA ASP A 162 11.35 -1.36 -12.01
C ASP A 162 12.19 -1.07 -10.76
N GLU A 163 12.09 0.13 -10.21
CA GLU A 163 12.80 0.58 -9.01
C GLU A 163 11.86 0.78 -7.82
N ALA A 164 12.34 0.43 -6.63
CA ALA A 164 11.65 0.65 -5.36
C ALA A 164 11.71 2.12 -4.93
N LEU A 165 10.73 2.56 -4.14
CA LEU A 165 10.78 3.87 -3.49
C LEU A 165 12.00 4.01 -2.56
N PRO A 166 12.85 5.03 -2.73
CA PRO A 166 14.03 5.24 -1.87
C PRO A 166 13.71 5.41 -0.39
N ALA A 167 12.51 5.91 -0.06
CA ALA A 167 12.07 6.12 1.32
C ALA A 167 12.08 4.82 2.15
N VAL A 168 11.69 3.69 1.55
CA VAL A 168 11.69 2.40 2.25
C VAL A 168 13.11 1.84 2.38
N GLN A 169 13.96 2.06 1.37
CA GLN A 169 15.38 1.72 1.51
C GLN A 169 16.04 2.50 2.65
N ALA A 170 15.75 3.81 2.77
CA ALA A 170 16.25 4.61 3.87
C ALA A 170 15.75 4.10 5.24
N LEU A 171 14.47 3.68 5.33
CA LEU A 171 13.95 3.07 6.55
C LEU A 171 14.67 1.78 6.91
N LEU A 172 14.95 0.91 5.93
CA LEU A 172 15.72 -0.32 6.14
C LEU A 172 17.14 -0.02 6.61
N ASP A 173 17.81 0.98 6.03
CA ASP A 173 19.17 1.36 6.38
C ASP A 173 19.27 1.92 7.81
N HIS A 174 18.20 2.54 8.31
CA HIS A 174 18.10 3.08 9.66
C HIS A 174 17.47 2.11 10.68
N ALA A 175 16.83 1.04 10.22
CA ALA A 175 16.25 0.04 11.09
C ALA A 175 17.35 -0.80 11.76
N SER A 176 17.20 -1.03 13.06
CA SER A 176 18.03 -1.98 13.81
C SER A 176 17.18 -3.16 14.23
N PHE A 177 17.29 -4.26 13.48
CA PHE A 177 16.60 -5.50 13.80
C PHE A 177 17.45 -6.33 14.77
N THR A 178 16.89 -6.66 15.93
CA THR A 178 17.58 -7.45 16.97
C THR A 178 17.01 -8.84 17.15
N ASP A 179 15.76 -9.03 16.72
CA ASP A 179 15.00 -10.27 16.88
C ASP A 179 13.82 -10.32 15.89
N GLU A 180 13.16 -11.47 15.83
CA GLU A 180 11.99 -11.70 14.97
C GLU A 180 10.85 -10.69 15.23
N LEU A 181 10.64 -10.28 16.48
CA LEU A 181 9.59 -9.33 16.84
C LEU A 181 9.84 -7.96 16.20
N THR A 182 11.07 -7.45 16.25
CA THR A 182 11.43 -6.18 15.60
C THR A 182 11.27 -6.22 14.08
N VAL A 183 11.54 -7.37 13.44
CA VAL A 183 11.31 -7.55 12.00
C VAL A 183 9.83 -7.55 11.66
N VAL A 184 9.01 -8.31 12.40
CA VAL A 184 7.55 -8.39 12.19
C VAL A 184 6.89 -7.04 12.46
N ALA A 185 7.31 -6.31 13.49
CA ALA A 185 6.79 -4.98 13.80
C ALA A 185 7.09 -3.98 12.68
N PHE A 186 8.29 -4.04 12.11
CA PHE A 186 8.65 -3.20 10.96
C PHE A 186 7.85 -3.55 9.71
N ALA A 187 7.69 -4.84 9.40
CA ALA A 187 6.84 -5.28 8.30
C ALA A 187 5.40 -4.77 8.48
N ARG A 188 4.85 -4.85 9.70
CA ARG A 188 3.51 -4.31 10.02
C ARG A 188 3.42 -2.81 9.71
N THR A 189 4.43 -2.03 10.08
CA THR A 189 4.47 -0.58 9.78
C THR A 189 4.46 -0.31 8.27
N ILE A 190 5.18 -1.10 7.48
CA ILE A 190 5.18 -0.96 6.01
C ILE A 190 3.81 -1.29 5.44
N GLU A 191 3.19 -2.39 5.87
CA GLU A 191 1.88 -2.82 5.37
C GLU A 191 0.76 -1.84 5.74
N ASP A 192 0.81 -1.28 6.95
CA ASP A 192 -0.15 -0.26 7.38
C ASP A 192 0.01 1.03 6.54
N ALA A 193 1.26 1.44 6.28
CA ALA A 193 1.53 2.58 5.40
C ALA A 193 1.09 2.31 3.95
N ALA A 194 1.26 1.09 3.44
CA ALA A 194 0.78 0.69 2.12
C ALA A 194 -0.76 0.73 2.05
N ALA A 195 -1.44 0.10 3.00
CA ALA A 195 -2.91 0.12 3.09
C ALA A 195 -3.47 1.55 3.16
N SER A 196 -2.88 2.42 3.99
CA SER A 196 -3.24 3.84 4.08
C SER A 196 -3.00 4.59 2.77
N THR A 197 -1.89 4.32 2.09
CA THR A 197 -1.56 4.90 0.78
C THR A 197 -2.60 4.53 -0.27
N TYR A 198 -3.08 3.28 -0.28
CA TYR A 198 -4.14 2.85 -1.19
C TYR A 198 -5.47 3.55 -0.97
N VAL A 199 -5.88 3.70 0.29
CA VAL A 199 -7.10 4.45 0.64
C VAL A 199 -6.98 5.92 0.23
N ALA A 200 -5.84 6.56 0.52
CA ALA A 200 -5.59 7.94 0.14
C ALA A 200 -5.57 8.11 -1.40
N GLY A 201 -4.82 7.26 -2.09
CA GLY A 201 -4.68 7.28 -3.55
C GLY A 201 -6.02 7.05 -4.27
N ALA A 202 -6.85 6.12 -3.78
CA ALA A 202 -8.18 5.90 -4.33
C ALA A 202 -9.08 7.15 -4.25
N GLY A 203 -8.89 8.02 -3.25
CA GLY A 203 -9.59 9.31 -3.15
C GLY A 203 -9.12 10.36 -4.18
N LEU A 204 -7.95 10.18 -4.78
CA LEU A 204 -7.35 11.11 -5.73
C LEU A 204 -7.58 10.73 -7.19
N LEU A 205 -7.81 9.45 -7.47
CA LEU A 205 -7.95 8.91 -8.82
C LEU A 205 -9.28 9.35 -9.48
N SER A 206 -9.19 9.73 -10.75
CA SER A 206 -10.36 10.10 -11.56
C SER A 206 -11.06 8.88 -12.18
N THR A 207 -10.32 7.82 -12.48
CA THR A 207 -10.81 6.61 -13.15
C THR A 207 -11.41 5.58 -12.18
N PRO A 208 -12.70 5.21 -12.31
CA PRO A 208 -13.34 4.25 -11.40
C PRO A 208 -12.67 2.88 -11.33
N ASP A 209 -12.21 2.37 -12.49
CA ASP A 209 -11.56 1.06 -12.59
C ASP A 209 -10.20 1.07 -11.86
N LEU A 210 -9.47 2.18 -11.90
CA LEU A 210 -8.24 2.37 -11.12
C LEU A 210 -8.54 2.44 -9.62
N ARG A 211 -9.59 3.16 -9.20
CA ARG A 211 -10.02 3.18 -7.80
C ARG A 211 -10.37 1.78 -7.30
N GLN A 212 -11.10 1.00 -8.10
CA GLN A 212 -11.44 -0.38 -7.75
C GLN A 212 -10.18 -1.23 -7.58
N THR A 213 -9.20 -1.05 -8.46
CA THR A 213 -7.91 -1.76 -8.39
C THR A 213 -7.16 -1.42 -7.10
N LEU A 214 -6.89 -0.14 -6.85
CA LEU A 214 -6.19 0.32 -5.66
C LEU A 214 -6.91 -0.11 -4.37
N MET A 215 -8.24 -0.04 -4.33
CA MET A 215 -8.98 -0.48 -3.16
C MET A 215 -8.97 -1.99 -2.95
N SER A 216 -8.91 -2.77 -4.04
CA SER A 216 -8.80 -4.23 -3.94
C SER A 216 -7.43 -4.62 -3.38
N ILE A 217 -6.36 -3.98 -3.86
CA ILE A 217 -4.99 -4.17 -3.34
C ILE A 217 -4.90 -3.70 -1.88
N GLY A 218 -5.38 -2.51 -1.55
CA GLY A 218 -5.39 -2.01 -0.17
C GLY A 218 -6.17 -2.92 0.80
N GLY A 219 -7.21 -3.62 0.33
CA GLY A 219 -7.91 -4.64 1.11
C GLY A 219 -7.08 -5.91 1.37
N VAL A 220 -6.11 -6.22 0.51
CA VAL A 220 -5.13 -7.30 0.71
C VAL A 220 -4.06 -6.85 1.72
N GLU A 221 -3.51 -5.63 1.58
CA GLU A 221 -2.52 -5.10 2.52
C GLU A 221 -3.08 -5.00 3.94
N ALA A 222 -4.35 -4.60 4.08
CA ALA A 222 -5.06 -4.62 5.36
C ALA A 222 -5.08 -6.02 6.03
N ARG A 223 -5.03 -7.10 5.24
CA ARG A 223 -4.93 -8.47 5.78
C ARG A 223 -3.53 -8.87 6.13
N HIS A 224 -2.52 -8.36 5.42
CA HIS A 224 -1.14 -8.49 5.85
C HIS A 224 -0.95 -7.87 7.22
N VAL A 225 -1.45 -6.64 7.43
CA VAL A 225 -1.45 -5.97 8.75
C VAL A 225 -2.09 -6.88 9.81
N THR A 226 -3.28 -7.41 9.53
CA THR A 226 -3.99 -8.29 10.49
C THR A 226 -3.19 -9.56 10.81
N ALA A 227 -2.56 -10.18 9.82
CA ALA A 227 -1.72 -11.34 10.06
C ALA A 227 -0.47 -10.97 10.88
N LEU A 228 0.18 -9.84 10.57
CA LEU A 228 1.36 -9.37 11.29
C LEU A 228 1.03 -8.95 12.74
N ASP A 229 -0.16 -8.43 13.01
CA ASP A 229 -0.67 -8.18 14.36
C ASP A 229 -0.75 -9.48 15.17
N MET A 230 -1.27 -10.55 14.55
CA MET A 230 -1.30 -11.87 15.18
C MET A 230 0.11 -12.41 15.47
N ALA A 231 1.05 -12.25 14.53
CA ALA A 231 2.44 -12.65 14.72
C ALA A 231 3.12 -11.82 15.83
N THR A 232 2.88 -10.52 15.87
CA THR A 232 3.43 -9.59 16.86
C THR A 232 2.99 -9.97 18.28
N LEU A 233 1.70 -10.28 18.46
CA LEU A 233 1.20 -10.82 19.74
C LEU A 233 1.85 -12.15 20.12
N ALA A 234 1.98 -13.05 19.16
CA ALA A 234 2.55 -14.38 19.38
C ALA A 234 4.00 -14.32 19.86
N LEU A 235 4.74 -13.35 19.35
CA LEU A 235 6.13 -13.07 19.69
C LEU A 235 6.27 -12.28 21.01
N GLY A 236 5.15 -12.02 21.71
CA GLY A 236 5.15 -11.46 23.06
C GLY A 236 4.91 -9.96 23.15
N ALA A 237 4.49 -9.30 22.06
CA ALA A 237 4.03 -7.92 22.15
C ALA A 237 2.77 -7.81 23.01
N GLY A 238 2.67 -6.72 23.78
CA GLY A 238 1.45 -6.43 24.55
C GLY A 238 0.24 -6.11 23.65
N PRO A 239 -1.00 -6.17 24.18
CA PRO A 239 -2.22 -5.95 23.40
C PRO A 239 -2.31 -4.58 22.71
N GLY A 240 -1.56 -3.58 23.20
CA GLY A 240 -1.52 -2.24 22.62
C GLY A 240 -0.84 -2.17 21.24
N ALA A 241 -0.11 -3.21 20.83
CA ALA A 241 0.56 -3.25 19.53
C ALA A 241 -0.39 -3.52 18.35
N MET A 242 -1.59 -4.06 18.59
CA MET A 242 -2.55 -4.41 17.52
C MET A 242 -3.43 -3.25 17.05
N PHE A 243 -3.70 -2.27 17.92
CA PHE A 243 -4.69 -1.23 17.66
C PHE A 243 -4.11 0.14 18.03
N GLU A 244 -3.24 0.66 17.17
CA GLU A 244 -2.84 2.06 17.25
C GLU A 244 -3.99 2.94 16.75
N ASP A 245 -4.83 3.36 17.70
CA ASP A 245 -5.79 4.47 17.63
C ASP A 245 -6.80 4.44 16.45
N GLY A 246 -7.61 3.37 16.35
CA GLY A 246 -8.79 3.34 15.48
C GLY A 246 -9.07 1.99 14.82
N ALA A 247 -10.32 1.79 14.38
CA ALA A 247 -10.79 0.57 13.69
C ALA A 247 -10.81 0.70 12.15
N PHE A 248 -10.41 1.86 11.62
CA PHE A 248 -10.31 2.17 10.19
C PHE A 248 -8.92 2.73 9.90
N TYR A 249 -8.36 2.40 8.74
CA TYR A 249 -7.05 2.88 8.32
C TYR A 249 -7.07 4.42 8.16
N PRO A 250 -6.33 5.16 9.00
CA PRO A 250 -6.18 6.59 8.82
C PRO A 250 -5.39 6.87 7.54
N THR A 251 -5.73 7.93 6.79
CA THR A 251 -4.90 8.41 5.68
C THR A 251 -3.64 9.15 6.16
N GLU A 252 -3.57 9.44 7.45
CA GLU A 252 -2.52 10.19 8.13
C GLU A 252 -1.17 9.45 8.15
N ARG A 253 -1.16 8.17 7.77
CA ARG A 253 0.03 7.32 7.61
C ARG A 253 0.41 7.06 6.15
N ALA A 254 -0.35 7.60 5.19
CA ALA A 254 -0.03 7.50 3.77
C ALA A 254 1.29 8.23 3.45
N LEU A 255 2.04 7.72 2.47
CA LEU A 255 3.22 8.41 1.99
C LEU A 255 2.83 9.76 1.36
N PRO A 256 3.57 10.85 1.63
CA PRO A 256 3.23 12.17 1.10
C PRO A 256 3.34 12.16 -0.42
N ALA A 257 2.41 12.85 -1.10
CA ALA A 257 2.34 12.87 -2.56
C ALA A 257 3.67 13.25 -3.25
N GLY A 258 4.47 14.15 -2.64
CA GLY A 258 5.79 14.54 -3.15
C GLY A 258 6.80 13.40 -3.26
N GLN A 259 6.67 12.35 -2.44
CA GLN A 259 7.50 11.13 -2.55
C GLN A 259 6.97 10.16 -3.61
N LEU A 260 5.69 10.20 -3.94
CA LEU A 260 5.09 9.40 -5.03
C LEU A 260 5.42 9.99 -6.41
N THR A 261 5.58 11.32 -6.50
CA THR A 261 5.86 12.04 -7.76
C THR A 261 7.34 12.10 -8.14
N ALA A 262 8.27 11.75 -7.23
CA ALA A 262 9.72 11.78 -7.50
C ALA A 262 10.19 10.74 -8.53
N LEU A 263 9.27 9.90 -9.01
CA LEU A 263 9.47 8.86 -10.02
C LEU A 263 9.06 9.30 -11.43
N GLY A 264 8.94 10.61 -11.67
CA GLY A 264 8.61 11.19 -12.98
C GLY A 264 9.66 10.92 -14.03
#